data_AF-A0A1V4QM83-F1
#
_entry.id   AF-A0A1V4QM83-F1
#
_cell.length_a   1.000
_cell.length_b   1.000
_cell.length_c   1.000
_cell.angle_alpha   90.00
_cell.angle_beta   90.00
_cell.angle_gamma   90.00
#
_symmetry.space_group_name_H-M   'P 1'
#
loop_
_entity.id
_entity.type
_entity.pdbx_description
1 polymer ?
#
loop_
_entity_poly.entity_id
_entity_poly.type
_entity_poly.pdbx_seq_one_letter_code
_entity_poly.pdbx_strand_id
1 'polypeptide(L)'
;MLNCQKAKELLSAYMDAELSEAQRELVQAHLAECPVCRQELARLERLWQTLAALPGVAPPADLAERVLAQLPRRQVPWWRSLALAASLLVGIMMGGSLGVNLHQGLYQTTPEPQLVVLEAFDEFPPASLGTLVATYQMDEENGA
;
A
#
# COMPACT_ATOMS: atom_id res chain seq x y z
N MET A 1 -10.69 -23.23 -39.92
CA MET A 1 -11.63 -22.38 -40.68
C MET A 1 -13.01 -22.47 -40.05
N LEU A 2 -13.60 -21.34 -39.68
CA LEU A 2 -14.95 -21.26 -39.12
C LEU A 2 -15.97 -21.29 -40.28
N ASN A 3 -16.98 -22.14 -40.20
CA ASN A 3 -18.05 -22.21 -41.21
C ASN A 3 -19.22 -21.27 -40.86
N CYS A 4 -20.08 -20.97 -41.82
CA CYS A 4 -21.18 -20.02 -41.64
C CYS A 4 -22.18 -20.46 -40.55
N GLN A 5 -22.45 -21.76 -40.42
CA GLN A 5 -23.38 -22.26 -39.42
C GLN A 5 -22.86 -21.99 -38.00
N LYS A 6 -21.60 -22.33 -37.75
CA LYS A 6 -20.95 -22.09 -36.45
C LYS A 6 -20.75 -20.60 -36.18
N ALA A 7 -20.43 -19.82 -37.21
CA ALA A 7 -20.34 -18.36 -37.07
C ALA A 7 -21.67 -17.77 -36.60
N LYS A 8 -22.80 -18.16 -37.21
CA LYS A 8 -24.15 -17.69 -36.81
C LYS A 8 -24.51 -18.02 -35.37
N GLU A 9 -24.18 -19.23 -34.90
CA GLU A 9 -24.37 -19.63 -33.50
C GLU A 9 -23.58 -18.75 -32.52
N LEU A 10 -22.43 -18.22 -32.95
CA LEU A 10 -21.55 -17.40 -32.11
C LEU A 10 -21.85 -15.89 -32.21
N LEU A 11 -22.71 -15.43 -33.13
CA LEU A 11 -22.94 -13.99 -33.34
C LEU A 11 -23.58 -13.29 -32.13
N SER A 12 -24.51 -13.95 -31.42
CA SER A 12 -25.12 -13.36 -30.21
C SER A 12 -24.07 -13.17 -29.12
N ALA A 13 -23.35 -14.23 -28.76
CA ALA A 13 -22.28 -14.16 -27.78
C ALA A 13 -21.15 -13.21 -28.19
N TYR A 14 -20.92 -13.03 -29.50
CA TYR A 14 -20.02 -12.01 -30.02
C TYR A 14 -20.51 -10.59 -29.70
N MET A 15 -21.80 -10.30 -29.93
CA MET A 15 -22.42 -9.01 -29.60
C MET A 15 -22.43 -8.73 -28.10
N ASP A 16 -22.67 -9.76 -27.30
CA ASP A 16 -22.74 -9.68 -25.83
C ASP A 16 -21.34 -9.66 -25.17
N ALA A 17 -20.27 -9.69 -25.97
CA ALA A 17 -18.87 -9.74 -25.54
C ALA A 17 -18.49 -10.96 -24.67
N GLU A 18 -19.23 -12.05 -24.78
CA GLU A 18 -19.08 -13.27 -23.95
C GLU A 18 -18.10 -14.31 -24.55
N LEU A 19 -17.67 -14.13 -25.79
CA LEU A 19 -16.69 -15.02 -26.42
C LEU A 19 -15.30 -14.89 -25.81
N SER A 20 -14.58 -16.01 -25.76
CA SER A 20 -13.13 -15.98 -25.49
C SER A 20 -12.39 -15.25 -26.61
N GLU A 21 -11.18 -14.77 -26.31
CA GLU A 21 -10.36 -14.03 -27.28
C GLU A 21 -10.13 -14.81 -28.58
N ALA A 22 -9.75 -16.09 -28.48
CA ALA A 22 -9.57 -16.96 -29.64
C ALA A 22 -10.86 -17.17 -30.45
N GLN A 23 -12.02 -17.28 -29.80
CA GLN A 23 -13.30 -17.40 -30.49
C GLN A 23 -13.68 -16.11 -31.21
N ARG A 24 -13.43 -14.97 -30.56
CA ARG A 24 -13.69 -13.64 -31.13
C ARG A 24 -12.87 -13.42 -32.39
N GLU A 25 -11.57 -13.74 -32.38
CA GLU A 25 -10.70 -13.64 -33.55
C GLU A 25 -11.19 -14.50 -34.72
N LEU A 26 -11.61 -15.75 -34.45
CA LEU A 26 -12.16 -16.64 -35.46
C LEU A 26 -13.44 -16.09 -36.10
N VAL A 27 -14.33 -15.51 -35.30
CA VAL A 27 -15.56 -14.88 -35.79
C VAL A 27 -15.23 -13.63 -36.60
N GLN A 28 -14.30 -12.78 -36.14
CA GLN A 28 -13.87 -11.58 -36.87
C GLN A 28 -13.24 -11.91 -38.23
N ALA A 29 -12.35 -12.89 -38.27
CA ALA A 29 -11.76 -13.37 -39.53
C ALA A 29 -12.85 -13.85 -40.50
N HIS A 30 -13.82 -14.62 -40.00
CA HIS A 30 -14.94 -15.07 -40.83
C HIS A 30 -15.83 -13.91 -41.31
N LEU A 31 -16.09 -12.91 -40.45
CA LEU A 31 -16.86 -11.73 -40.82
C LEU A 31 -16.15 -10.84 -41.84
N ALA A 32 -14.81 -10.84 -41.88
CA ALA A 32 -14.06 -10.13 -42.92
C ALA A 32 -14.31 -10.73 -44.32
N GLU A 33 -14.46 -12.05 -44.40
CA GLU A 33 -14.57 -12.77 -45.67
C GLU A 33 -16.03 -13.06 -46.09
N CYS A 34 -16.96 -13.22 -45.15
CA CYS A 34 -18.32 -13.67 -45.43
C CYS A 34 -19.37 -12.53 -45.37
N PRO A 35 -19.91 -12.06 -46.52
CA PRO A 35 -20.97 -11.03 -46.53
C PRO A 35 -22.28 -11.51 -45.92
N VAL A 36 -22.61 -12.80 -46.02
CA VAL A 36 -23.86 -13.37 -45.47
C VAL A 36 -23.87 -13.27 -43.94
N CYS A 37 -22.77 -13.62 -43.29
CA CYS A 37 -22.66 -13.51 -41.83
C CYS A 37 -22.60 -12.06 -41.35
N ARG A 38 -22.01 -11.14 -42.13
CA ARG A 38 -22.12 -9.69 -41.86
C ARG A 38 -23.55 -9.19 -41.91
N GLN A 39 -24.33 -9.63 -42.90
CA GLN A 39 -25.73 -9.25 -43.02
C GLN A 39 -26.57 -9.77 -41.85
N GLU A 40 -26.27 -10.99 -41.38
CA GLU A 40 -26.95 -11.57 -40.21
C GLU A 40 -26.61 -10.81 -38.93
N LEU A 41 -25.34 -10.46 -38.72
CA LEU A 41 -24.93 -9.60 -37.60
C LEU A 41 -25.66 -8.26 -37.62
N ALA A 42 -25.67 -7.57 -38.78
CA ALA A 42 -26.39 -6.31 -38.93
C ALA A 42 -27.91 -6.44 -38.75
N ARG A 43 -28.48 -7.63 -38.95
CA ARG A 43 -29.89 -7.91 -38.66
C ARG A 43 -30.13 -8.02 -37.16
N LEU A 44 -29.26 -8.72 -36.44
CA LEU A 44 -29.31 -8.84 -34.97
C LEU A 44 -29.11 -7.47 -34.31
N GLU A 45 -28.16 -6.67 -34.77
CA GLU A 45 -27.93 -5.29 -34.27
C GLU A 45 -29.16 -4.41 -34.42
N ARG A 46 -29.81 -4.44 -35.60
CA ARG A 46 -31.06 -3.70 -35.82
C ARG A 46 -32.19 -4.16 -34.92
N LEU A 47 -32.33 -5.47 -34.71
CA LEU A 47 -33.32 -6.02 -33.78
C LEU A 47 -33.08 -5.48 -32.36
N TRP A 48 -31.84 -5.52 -31.88
CA TRP A 48 -31.47 -4.98 -30.58
C TRP A 48 -31.76 -3.47 -30.46
N GLN A 49 -31.44 -2.69 -31.49
CA GLN A 49 -31.77 -1.26 -31.52
C GLN A 49 -33.29 -1.01 -31.46
N THR A 50 -34.08 -1.80 -32.19
CA THR A 50 -35.55 -1.68 -32.12
C THR A 50 -36.07 -2.04 -30.73
N LEU A 51 -35.49 -3.03 -30.07
CA LEU A 51 -35.87 -3.41 -28.71
C LEU A 51 -35.49 -2.33 -27.70
N ALA A 52 -34.31 -1.73 -27.85
CA ALA A 52 -33.84 -0.65 -26.99
C ALA A 52 -34.67 0.64 -27.11
N ALA A 53 -35.41 0.82 -28.21
CA ALA A 53 -36.29 1.97 -28.41
C ALA A 53 -37.67 1.82 -27.73
N LEU A 54 -37.98 0.66 -27.13
CA LEU A 54 -39.23 0.51 -26.39
C LEU A 54 -39.22 1.41 -25.14
N PRO A 55 -40.39 1.92 -24.72
CA PRO A 55 -40.49 2.69 -23.49
C PRO A 55 -40.03 1.83 -22.30
N GLY A 56 -39.10 2.38 -21.52
CA GLY A 56 -38.62 1.73 -20.30
C GLY A 56 -39.76 1.53 -19.31
N VAL A 57 -39.82 0.35 -18.69
CA VAL A 57 -40.73 0.08 -17.57
C VAL A 57 -40.03 0.52 -16.29
N ALA A 58 -40.67 1.42 -15.54
CA ALA A 58 -40.16 1.81 -14.23
C ALA A 58 -40.19 0.60 -13.29
N PRO A 59 -39.06 0.23 -12.65
CA PRO A 59 -39.07 -0.83 -11.66
C PRO A 59 -39.91 -0.41 -10.43
N PRO A 60 -40.46 -1.37 -9.67
CA PRO A 60 -41.08 -1.09 -8.38
C PRO A 60 -40.12 -0.35 -7.45
N ALA A 61 -40.62 0.59 -6.65
CA ALA A 61 -39.80 1.43 -5.77
C ALA A 61 -38.98 0.61 -4.75
N ASP A 62 -39.46 -0.57 -4.37
CA ASP A 62 -38.85 -1.49 -3.41
C ASP A 62 -37.92 -2.54 -4.07
N LEU A 63 -37.76 -2.52 -5.40
CA LEU A 63 -36.96 -3.53 -6.10
C LEU A 63 -35.50 -3.58 -5.59
N ALA A 64 -34.89 -2.41 -5.41
CA ALA A 64 -33.52 -2.32 -4.93
C ALA A 64 -33.37 -2.95 -3.53
N GLU A 65 -34.29 -2.63 -2.62
CA GLU A 65 -34.30 -3.17 -1.26
C GLU A 65 -34.50 -4.69 -1.27
N ARG A 66 -35.44 -5.18 -2.07
CA ARG A 66 -35.72 -6.62 -2.22
C ARG A 66 -34.54 -7.40 -2.78
N VAL A 67 -33.78 -6.82 -3.72
CA VAL A 67 -32.57 -7.43 -4.27
C VAL A 67 -31.45 -7.43 -3.22
N LEU A 68 -31.21 -6.29 -2.57
CA LEU A 68 -30.17 -6.18 -1.54
C LEU A 68 -30.42 -7.11 -0.35
N ALA A 69 -31.68 -7.32 0.02
CA ALA A 69 -32.06 -8.24 1.10
C ALA A 69 -31.77 -9.71 0.76
N GLN A 70 -31.71 -10.08 -0.52
CA GLN A 70 -31.42 -11.44 -0.98
C GLN A 70 -29.94 -11.71 -1.23
N LEU A 71 -29.10 -10.67 -1.28
CA LEU A 71 -27.67 -10.86 -1.44
C LEU A 71 -27.07 -11.50 -0.19
N PRO A 72 -26.17 -12.50 -0.35
CA PRO A 72 -25.48 -13.08 0.79
C PRO A 72 -24.67 -12.00 1.49
N ARG A 73 -24.82 -11.89 2.81
CA ARG A 73 -23.96 -11.01 3.62
C ARG A 73 -22.53 -11.50 3.44
N ARG A 74 -21.65 -10.61 2.93
CA ARG A 74 -20.22 -10.89 2.85
C ARG A 74 -19.69 -11.07 4.28
N GLN A 75 -19.54 -12.33 4.69
CA GLN A 75 -18.97 -12.65 5.99
C GLN A 75 -17.48 -12.32 5.94
N VAL A 76 -17.10 -11.21 6.58
CA VAL A 76 -15.69 -10.93 6.84
C VAL A 76 -15.30 -11.74 8.08
N PRO A 77 -14.33 -12.65 7.97
CA PRO A 77 -13.95 -13.46 9.11
C PRO A 77 -13.28 -12.57 10.17
N TRP A 78 -13.63 -12.82 11.45
CA TRP A 78 -13.26 -12.01 12.61
C TRP A 78 -11.75 -11.80 12.77
N TRP A 79 -10.94 -12.78 12.34
CA TRP A 79 -9.48 -12.70 12.37
C TRP A 79 -8.87 -11.63 11.44
N ARG A 80 -9.62 -11.04 10.50
CA ARG A 80 -9.10 -9.98 9.61
C ARG A 80 -8.75 -8.72 10.40
N SER A 81 -9.56 -8.40 11.42
CA SER A 81 -9.29 -7.28 12.33
C SER A 81 -8.07 -7.57 13.20
N LEU A 82 -7.91 -8.83 13.65
CA LEU A 82 -6.70 -9.26 14.37
C LEU A 82 -5.45 -9.20 13.49
N ALA A 83 -5.53 -9.59 12.22
CA ALA A 83 -4.39 -9.58 11.31
C ALA A 83 -3.86 -8.16 11.06
N LEU A 84 -4.76 -7.17 10.93
CA LEU A 84 -4.37 -5.76 10.82
C LEU A 84 -3.70 -5.25 12.10
N ALA A 85 -4.26 -5.55 13.27
CA ALA A 85 -3.66 -5.18 14.55
C ALA A 85 -2.29 -5.85 14.78
N ALA A 86 -2.16 -7.13 14.44
CA ALA A 86 -0.92 -7.88 14.54
C ALA A 86 0.17 -7.33 13.61
N SER A 87 -0.18 -6.88 12.40
CA SER A 87 0.80 -6.30 11.47
C SER A 87 1.45 -5.01 12.01
N LEU A 88 0.69 -4.17 12.73
CA LEU A 88 1.22 -2.97 13.39
C LEU A 88 2.21 -3.37 14.50
N LEU A 89 1.86 -4.33 15.34
CA LEU A 89 2.72 -4.81 16.41
C LEU A 89 4.01 -5.43 15.88
N VAL A 90 3.92 -6.28 14.86
CA VAL A 90 5.08 -6.90 14.21
C VAL A 90 5.96 -5.82 13.56
N GLY A 91 5.37 -4.85 12.86
CA GLY A 91 6.12 -3.74 12.26
C GLY A 91 6.87 -2.89 13.30
N ILE A 92 6.22 -2.57 14.43
CA ILE A 92 6.84 -1.81 15.52
C ILE A 92 7.97 -2.62 16.19
N MET A 93 7.73 -3.90 16.47
CA MET A 93 8.76 -4.79 17.06
C MET A 93 9.96 -4.96 16.13
N MET A 94 9.71 -5.27 14.85
CA MET A 94 10.75 -5.50 13.85
C MET A 94 11.55 -4.21 13.59
N GLY A 95 10.85 -3.08 13.39
CA GLY A 95 11.47 -1.78 13.20
C GLY A 95 12.27 -1.32 14.43
N GLY A 96 11.74 -1.54 15.64
CA GLY A 96 12.44 -1.23 16.89
C GLY A 96 13.72 -2.06 17.07
N SER A 97 13.65 -3.37 16.82
CA SER A 97 14.81 -4.27 16.95
C SER A 97 15.91 -3.94 15.93
N LEU A 98 15.54 -3.69 14.67
CA LEU A 98 16.51 -3.28 13.64
C LEU A 98 17.09 -1.89 13.95
N GLY A 99 16.27 -0.95 14.40
CA GLY A 99 16.71 0.39 14.76
C GLY A 99 17.72 0.41 15.90
N VAL A 100 17.46 -0.36 16.98
CA VAL A 100 18.40 -0.49 18.11
C VAL A 100 19.70 -1.15 17.66
N ASN A 101 19.64 -2.21 16.87
CA ASN A 101 20.83 -2.92 16.40
C ASN A 101 21.68 -2.12 15.39
N LEU A 102 21.06 -1.25 14.60
CA LEU A 102 21.78 -0.32 13.72
C LEU A 102 22.41 0.83 14.52
N HIS A 103 21.71 1.36 15.52
CA HIS A 103 22.28 2.34 16.45
C HIS A 103 23.52 1.72 17.13
N GLN A 104 23.41 0.46 17.59
CA GLN A 104 24.45 -0.58 17.72
C GLN A 104 25.82 -0.27 17.12
N GLY A 105 25.85 -0.46 15.80
CA GLY A 105 27.05 -0.37 15.00
C GLY A 105 27.52 1.06 14.78
N LEU A 106 26.61 2.04 14.80
CA LEU A 106 26.96 3.44 14.55
C LEU A 106 27.61 4.14 15.75
N TYR A 107 27.37 3.72 17.00
CA TYR A 107 28.10 4.28 18.15
C TYR A 107 29.43 3.59 18.47
N GLN A 108 29.70 2.41 17.92
CA GLN A 108 31.03 1.81 18.07
C GLN A 108 32.10 2.56 17.25
N THR A 109 31.71 3.41 16.31
CA THR A 109 32.64 4.21 15.49
C THR A 109 32.95 5.61 16.01
N THR A 110 32.46 6.01 17.19
CA THR A 110 33.06 7.16 17.90
C THR A 110 34.27 6.64 18.66
N PRO A 111 35.52 6.96 18.23
CA PRO A 111 36.69 6.68 19.06
C PRO A 111 36.46 7.35 20.42
N GLU A 112 36.89 6.69 21.51
CA GLU A 112 36.78 7.25 22.86
C GLU A 112 37.16 8.73 22.85
N PRO A 113 36.34 9.62 23.44
CA PRO A 113 36.79 10.97 23.68
C PRO A 113 37.98 10.84 24.62
N GLN A 114 39.18 11.12 24.13
CA GLN A 114 40.35 11.28 24.99
C GLN A 114 39.97 12.36 26.02
N LEU A 115 39.62 11.92 27.23
CA LEU A 115 39.43 12.77 28.38
C LEU A 115 40.77 13.46 28.60
N VAL A 116 40.85 14.73 28.21
CA VAL A 116 41.95 15.61 28.61
C VAL A 116 41.79 15.81 30.10
N VAL A 117 42.47 14.98 30.88
CA VAL A 117 42.46 15.05 32.34
C VAL A 117 43.12 16.37 32.75
N LEU A 118 42.42 17.16 33.56
CA LEU A 118 42.88 18.44 34.14
C LEU A 118 44.00 18.26 35.20
N GLU A 119 44.62 17.08 35.28
CA GLU A 119 45.76 16.80 36.17
C GLU A 119 47.08 17.40 35.66
N ALA A 120 47.08 18.07 34.50
CA ALA A 120 48.24 18.81 34.00
C ALA A 120 48.50 20.16 34.70
N PHE A 121 47.70 20.53 35.72
CA PHE A 121 47.84 21.79 36.48
C PHE A 121 48.39 21.60 37.90
N ASP A 122 49.22 20.57 38.12
CA ASP A 122 49.70 20.22 39.47
C ASP A 122 50.90 21.03 40.00
N GLU A 123 51.21 22.19 39.40
CA GLU A 123 52.21 23.09 40.00
C GLU A 123 51.81 24.54 39.76
N PHE A 124 50.98 25.10 40.66
CA PHE A 124 50.74 26.54 40.67
C PHE A 124 52.08 27.26 40.84
N PRO A 125 52.49 28.13 39.90
CA PRO A 125 53.80 28.76 39.96
C PRO A 125 53.96 29.56 41.27
N PRO A 126 55.15 29.52 41.90
CA PRO A 126 55.41 30.35 43.06
C PRO A 126 55.21 31.83 42.66
N ALA A 127 54.39 32.55 43.44
CA ALA A 127 53.83 33.90 43.21
C ALA A 127 52.46 33.99 42.50
N SER A 128 51.72 32.89 42.33
CA SER A 128 50.31 32.99 41.92
C SER A 128 49.43 33.60 43.02
N LEU A 129 48.32 34.25 42.63
CA LEU A 129 47.34 34.77 43.58
C LEU A 129 46.77 33.67 44.49
N GLY A 130 46.62 32.44 43.98
CA GLY A 130 46.14 31.30 44.77
C GLY A 130 47.09 30.95 45.93
N THR A 131 48.40 31.03 45.70
CA THR A 131 49.41 30.81 46.75
C THR A 131 49.43 31.94 47.78
N LEU A 132 49.26 33.19 47.35
CA LEU A 132 49.15 34.35 48.27
C LEU A 132 47.92 34.27 49.18
N VAL A 133 46.77 33.86 48.64
CA VAL A 133 45.52 33.68 49.42
C VAL A 133 45.67 32.55 50.44
N ALA A 134 46.28 31.42 50.05
CA ALA A 134 46.52 30.29 50.95
C ALA A 134 47.41 30.67 52.15
N THR A 135 48.41 31.53 51.94
CA THR A 135 49.28 32.01 53.03
C THR A 135 48.62 33.06 53.92
N TYR A 136 47.74 33.91 53.39
CA TYR A 136 47.07 34.96 54.18
C TYR A 136 46.11 34.38 55.23
N GLN A 137 45.53 33.22 54.94
CA GLN A 137 44.54 32.58 55.82
C GLN A 137 45.16 31.90 57.05
N MET A 138 46.49 31.76 57.13
CA MET A 138 47.19 31.17 58.28
C MET A 138 47.61 32.19 59.35
N ASP A 139 47.61 33.50 59.07
CA ASP A 139 48.08 34.52 60.01
C ASP A 139 46.98 35.11 60.91
N GLU A 140 45.68 34.93 60.59
CA GLU A 140 44.59 35.42 61.45
C GLU A 140 44.30 34.55 62.68
N GLU A 141 44.77 33.30 62.75
CA GLU A 141 44.47 32.38 63.87
C GLU A 141 45.48 32.40 65.04
N ASN A 142 46.62 33.11 64.95
CA ASN A 142 47.67 33.08 66.00
C ASN A 142 48.00 34.45 66.65
N GLY A 143 47.07 35.40 66.60
CA GLY A 143 47.23 36.75 67.16
C GLY A 143 46.14 37.18 68.13
N ALA A 144 45.87 36.40 69.19
CA ALA A 144 45.14 36.83 70.39
C ALA A 144 45.66 36.12 71.64
#